data_AF-A0A535HUF6-F1
#
_entry.id   AF-A0A535HUF6-F1
#
_cell.length_a   1.000
_cell.length_b   1.000
_cell.length_c   1.000
_cell.angle_alpha   90.00
_cell.angle_beta   90.00
_cell.angle_gamma   90.00
#
_symmetry.space_group_name_H-M   'P 1'
#
loop_
_entity.id
_entity.type
_entity.pdbx_description
1 polymer ?
#
loop_
_entity_poly.entity_id
_entity_poly.type
_entity_poly.pdbx_seq_one_letter_code
_entity_poly.pdbx_strand_id
1 'polypeptide(L)'
;MVALQSQTIEVSVFPDRARVTRRGTLALAAGVQTIELTDLPLSLVPDSVRAAGRGSADSALLDVNTRRAYYSETPSDSARNLEQQLERLQDQDKALADQAAAIEVQLTFVKNLSAQAAEQLARGIALGRA
;
A
#
# COMPACT_ATOMS: atom_id res chain seq x y z
N MET A 1 14.20 24.11 -18.63
CA MET A 1 14.06 23.58 -17.26
C MET A 1 15.17 22.56 -17.06
N VAL A 2 15.91 22.66 -15.95
CA VAL A 2 17.01 21.72 -15.65
C VAL A 2 16.63 20.91 -14.42
N ALA A 3 16.67 19.58 -14.54
CA ALA A 3 16.35 18.69 -13.44
C ALA A 3 17.50 18.66 -12.42
N LEU A 4 17.18 18.88 -11.15
CA LEU A 4 18.12 18.77 -10.04
C LEU A 4 17.91 17.43 -9.32
N GLN A 5 18.94 16.59 -9.35
CA GLN A 5 19.02 15.45 -8.46
C GLN A 5 19.35 15.94 -7.05
N SER A 6 18.55 15.52 -6.07
CA SER A 6 18.79 15.87 -4.67
C SER A 6 18.64 14.67 -3.75
N GLN A 7 19.48 14.65 -2.73
CA GLN A 7 19.51 13.62 -1.70
C GLN A 7 19.03 14.21 -0.37
N THR A 8 18.34 13.40 0.42
CA THR A 8 17.96 13.75 1.79
C THR A 8 19.20 13.71 2.67
N ILE A 9 19.54 14.86 3.27
CA ILE A 9 20.71 14.99 4.15
C ILE A 9 20.34 14.98 5.63
N GLU A 10 19.11 15.36 5.95
CA GLU A 10 18.64 15.47 7.34
C GLU A 10 17.12 15.30 7.37
N VAL A 11 16.66 14.60 8.41
CA VAL A 11 15.24 14.49 8.73
C VAL A 11 15.07 14.76 10.22
N SER A 12 14.27 15.77 10.56
CA SER A 12 13.86 16.05 11.94
C SER A 12 12.40 15.65 12.10
N VAL A 13 12.11 14.70 12.98
CA VAL A 13 10.75 14.18 13.19
C VAL A 13 10.10 14.86 14.40
N PHE A 14 8.87 15.33 14.21
CA PHE A 14 7.96 15.85 15.22
C PHE A 14 6.76 14.91 15.36
N PRO A 15 5.95 15.00 16.42
CA PRO A 15 4.80 14.11 16.62
C PRO A 15 3.78 14.13 15.48
N ASP A 16 3.60 15.26 14.82
CA ASP A 16 2.59 15.49 13.78
C ASP A 16 3.19 15.66 12.36
N ARG A 17 4.52 15.81 12.23
CA ARG A 17 5.17 16.11 10.94
C ARG A 17 6.65 15.74 10.95
N ALA A 18 7.24 15.63 9.77
CA ALA A 18 8.69 15.55 9.60
C ALA A 18 9.19 16.72 8.76
N ARG A 19 10.28 17.35 9.21
CA ARG A 19 11.02 18.33 8.41
C ARG A 19 12.14 17.59 7.68
N VAL A 20 12.12 17.65 6.35
CA VAL A 20 13.12 17.00 5.49
C VAL A 20 13.99 18.06 4.82
N THR A 21 15.30 17.95 4.99
CA THR A 21 16.26 18.81 4.28
C THR A 21 16.90 18.00 3.15
N ARG A 22 16.73 18.45 1.91
CA ARG A 22 17.38 17.87 0.72
C ARG A 22 18.45 18.81 0.19
N ARG A 23 19.51 18.25 -0.38
CA ARG A 23 20.59 19.00 -1.04
C ARG A 23 20.93 18.37 -2.39
N GLY A 24 21.13 19.22 -3.40
CA GLY A 24 21.61 18.83 -4.71
C GLY A 24 22.63 19.85 -5.20
N THR A 25 23.45 19.44 -6.17
CA THR A 25 24.43 20.31 -6.84
C THR A 25 24.25 20.17 -8.33
N LEU A 26 24.32 21.29 -9.04
CA LEU A 26 24.12 21.35 -10.48
C LEU A 26 24.99 22.48 -11.06
N ALA A 27 25.54 22.26 -12.25
CA ALA A 27 26.22 23.29 -13.01
C ALA A 27 25.20 24.06 -13.86
N LEU A 28 25.17 25.38 -13.71
CA LEU A 28 24.25 26.27 -14.42
C LEU A 28 25.06 27.29 -15.21
N ALA A 29 24.64 27.55 -16.45
CA ALA A 29 25.17 28.66 -17.25
C ALA A 29 24.59 30.00 -16.76
N ALA A 30 25.28 31.10 -17.04
CA ALA A 30 24.80 32.44 -16.72
C ALA A 30 23.45 32.73 -17.38
N GLY A 31 22.55 33.40 -16.64
CA GLY A 31 21.20 33.75 -17.10
C GLY A 31 20.09 33.23 -16.18
N VAL A 32 18.84 33.51 -16.55
CA VAL A 32 17.65 33.05 -15.81
C VAL A 32 17.39 31.59 -16.14
N GLN A 33 17.42 30.72 -15.14
CA GLN A 33 17.16 29.29 -15.30
C GLN A 33 16.09 28.81 -14.33
N THR A 34 15.17 27.99 -14.85
CA THR A 34 14.19 27.27 -14.02
C THR A 34 14.74 25.89 -13.68
N ILE A 35 14.87 25.63 -12.39
CA ILE A 35 15.34 24.35 -11.83
C ILE A 35 14.11 23.56 -11.38
N GLU A 36 14.04 22.29 -11.75
CA GLU A 36 12.96 21.40 -11.33
C GLU A 36 13.49 20.36 -10.34
N LEU A 37 12.80 20.24 -9.21
CA LEU A 37 13.05 19.22 -8.20
C LEU A 37 11.88 18.23 -8.19
N THR A 38 12.15 17.02 -8.68
CA THR A 38 11.15 15.96 -8.78
C THR A 38 11.19 15.03 -7.56
N ASP A 39 10.23 14.10 -7.50
CA ASP A 39 10.18 13.06 -6.47
C ASP A 39 10.09 13.63 -5.05
N LEU A 40 9.19 14.61 -4.86
CA LEU A 40 8.86 15.16 -3.56
C LEU A 40 7.76 14.32 -2.87
N PRO A 41 7.80 14.17 -1.54
CA PRO A 41 6.77 13.42 -0.81
C PRO A 41 5.36 13.94 -1.11
N LEU A 42 4.39 13.04 -1.29
CA LEU A 42 2.99 13.40 -1.54
C LEU A 42 2.34 14.16 -0.37
N SER A 43 2.84 13.94 0.85
CA SER A 43 2.44 14.64 2.08
C SER A 43 3.07 16.03 2.23
N LEU A 44 3.81 16.53 1.24
CA LEU A 44 4.44 17.84 1.27
C LEU A 44 3.39 18.96 1.40
N VAL A 45 3.60 19.82 2.39
CA VAL A 45 2.79 21.02 2.59
C VAL A 45 3.40 22.18 1.76
N PRO A 46 2.70 22.69 0.73
CA PRO A 46 3.24 23.70 -0.20
C PRO A 46 3.83 24.93 0.51
N ASP A 47 3.10 25.48 1.49
CA ASP A 47 3.48 26.71 2.19
C ASP A 47 4.68 26.53 3.14
N SER A 48 5.06 25.27 3.41
CA SER A 48 6.21 24.95 4.25
C SER A 48 7.54 24.89 3.49
N VAL A 49 7.50 24.96 2.16
CA VAL A 49 8.69 24.83 1.34
C VAL A 49 9.54 26.10 1.40
N ARG A 50 10.83 25.89 1.68
CA ARG A 50 11.86 26.92 1.68
C ARG A 50 13.04 26.40 0.85
N ALA A 51 13.52 27.21 -0.08
CA ALA A 51 14.68 26.90 -0.89
C ALA A 51 15.77 27.96 -0.65
N ALA A 52 17.01 27.51 -0.62
CA ALA A 52 18.18 28.38 -0.57
C ALA A 52 19.26 27.77 -1.46
N GLY A 53 19.98 28.62 -2.18
CA GLY A 53 21.11 28.24 -3.02
C GLY A 53 22.36 28.97 -2.59
N ARG A 54 23.51 28.33 -2.77
CA ARG A 54 24.82 28.98 -2.72
C ARG A 54 25.58 28.55 -3.97
N GLY A 55 26.28 29.47 -4.59
CA GLY A 55 27.04 29.25 -5.82
C GLY A 55 28.33 30.06 -5.83
N SER A 56 29.18 29.77 -6.83
CA SER A 56 30.45 30.48 -7.05
C SER A 56 30.27 31.85 -7.72
N ALA A 57 29.06 32.16 -8.21
CA ALA A 57 28.70 33.42 -8.84
C ALA A 57 27.54 34.07 -8.07
N ASP A 58 27.36 35.39 -8.23
CA ASP A 58 26.22 36.10 -7.69
C ASP A 58 24.92 35.51 -8.27
N SER A 59 24.14 34.88 -7.39
CA SER A 59 22.90 34.21 -7.75
C SER A 59 21.76 34.75 -6.89
N ALA A 60 20.68 35.20 -7.54
CA ALA A 60 19.45 35.56 -6.86
C ALA A 60 18.41 34.47 -7.11
N LEU A 61 17.75 34.01 -6.04
CA LEU A 61 16.60 33.13 -6.15
C LEU A 61 15.35 33.99 -6.36
N LEU A 62 14.76 33.89 -7.55
CA LEU A 62 13.64 34.76 -7.96
C LEU A 62 12.30 34.28 -7.40
N ASP A 63 12.02 32.99 -7.53
CA ASP A 63 10.74 32.41 -7.14
C ASP A 63 10.90 30.94 -6.69
N VAL A 64 10.03 30.50 -5.79
CA VAL A 64 9.88 29.10 -5.39
C VAL A 64 8.43 28.71 -5.57
N ASN A 65 8.16 27.92 -6.60
CA ASN A 65 6.82 27.42 -6.87
C ASN A 65 6.75 25.91 -6.66
N THR A 66 5.74 25.46 -5.91
CA THR A 66 5.43 24.05 -5.75
C THR A 66 4.17 23.72 -6.53
N ARG A 67 4.29 22.85 -7.54
CA ARG A 67 3.16 22.32 -8.30
C ARG A 67 2.98 20.84 -7.99
N ARG A 68 1.73 20.41 -7.76
CA ARG A 68 1.41 18.98 -7.82
C ARG A 68 1.32 18.61 -9.30
N ALA A 69 2.30 17.85 -9.77
CA ALA A 69 2.19 17.19 -11.05
C ALA A 69 1.25 15.98 -10.86
N TYR A 70 0.01 16.12 -11.31
CA TYR A 70 -0.84 14.96 -11.54
C TYR A 70 -0.29 14.28 -12.78
N TYR A 71 0.44 13.18 -12.61
CA TYR A 71 0.81 12.35 -13.75
C TYR A 71 -0.51 11.85 -14.36
N SER A 72 -0.79 12.28 -15.58
CA SER A 72 -1.95 11.85 -16.38
C SER A 72 -1.72 10.49 -17.05
N GLU A 73 -0.73 9.71 -16.61
CA GLU A 73 -0.76 8.27 -16.82
C GLU A 73 -1.88 7.73 -15.93
N THR A 74 -3.03 7.56 -16.58
CA THR A 74 -4.18 6.90 -16.00
C THR A 74 -3.66 5.59 -15.39
N PRO A 75 -3.75 5.37 -14.06
CA PRO A 75 -3.29 4.13 -13.45
C PRO A 75 -4.21 2.96 -13.82
N SER A 76 -4.99 3.06 -14.90
CA SER A 76 -6.04 2.12 -15.25
C SER A 76 -5.48 0.74 -15.56
N ASP A 77 -4.31 0.59 -16.17
CA ASP A 77 -3.82 -0.74 -16.52
C ASP A 77 -3.20 -1.47 -15.32
N SER A 78 -2.36 -0.78 -14.53
CA SER A 78 -1.79 -1.33 -13.30
C SER A 78 -2.86 -1.53 -12.21
N ALA A 79 -3.81 -0.59 -12.07
CA ALA A 79 -4.93 -0.73 -11.14
C ALA A 79 -5.89 -1.84 -11.59
N ARG A 80 -6.24 -1.93 -12.89
CA ARG A 80 -7.07 -3.05 -13.41
C ARG A 80 -6.39 -4.40 -13.18
N ASN A 81 -5.07 -4.48 -13.36
CA ASN A 81 -4.34 -5.73 -13.11
C ASN A 81 -4.40 -6.12 -11.62
N LEU A 82 -4.22 -5.16 -10.72
CA LEU A 82 -4.34 -5.39 -9.27
C LEU A 82 -5.78 -5.76 -8.87
N GLU A 83 -6.80 -5.12 -9.45
CA GLU A 83 -8.21 -5.46 -9.26
C GLU A 83 -8.52 -6.88 -9.73
N GLN A 84 -8.03 -7.27 -10.91
CA GLN A 84 -8.15 -8.65 -11.42
C GLN A 84 -7.41 -9.68 -10.56
N GLN A 85 -6.29 -9.30 -9.94
CA GLN A 85 -5.59 -10.16 -8.98
C GLN A 85 -6.41 -10.32 -7.70
N LEU A 86 -7.00 -9.23 -7.21
CA LEU A 86 -7.85 -9.25 -6.03
C LEU A 86 -9.11 -10.11 -6.25
N GLU A 87 -9.79 -9.95 -7.38
CA GLU A 87 -10.98 -10.74 -7.74
C GLU A 87 -10.64 -12.24 -7.81
N ARG A 88 -9.53 -12.61 -8.47
CA ARG A 88 -9.06 -14.00 -8.51
C ARG A 88 -8.73 -14.59 -7.14
N LEU A 89 -8.18 -13.78 -6.23
CA LEU A 89 -7.89 -14.23 -4.87
C LEU A 89 -9.18 -14.41 -4.06
N GLN A 90 -10.14 -13.50 -4.20
CA GLN A 90 -11.44 -13.59 -3.54
C GLN A 90 -12.24 -14.82 -4.01
N ASP A 91 -12.19 -15.13 -5.31
CA ASP A 91 -12.81 -16.34 -5.85
C ASP A 91 -12.17 -17.62 -5.30
N GLN A 92 -10.84 -17.64 -5.14
CA GLN A 92 -10.12 -18.75 -4.52
C GLN A 92 -10.49 -18.93 -3.05
N ASP A 93 -10.52 -17.83 -2.28
CA ASP A 93 -10.91 -17.86 -0.88
C ASP A 93 -12.34 -18.38 -0.72
N LYS A 94 -13.26 -17.92 -1.58
CA LYS A 94 -14.65 -18.40 -1.57
C LYS A 94 -14.75 -19.88 -1.89
N ALA A 95 -14.04 -20.35 -2.92
CA ALA A 95 -14.03 -21.77 -3.27
C ALA A 95 -13.48 -22.65 -2.15
N LEU A 96 -12.44 -22.19 -1.43
CA LEU A 96 -11.89 -22.88 -0.27
C LEU A 96 -12.87 -22.87 0.91
N ALA A 97 -13.55 -21.75 1.17
CA ALA A 97 -14.57 -21.65 2.21
C ALA A 97 -15.74 -22.59 1.95
N ASP A 98 -16.21 -22.68 0.72
CA ASP A 98 -17.29 -23.59 0.32
C ASP A 98 -16.88 -25.07 0.51
N GLN A 99 -15.63 -25.41 0.18
CA GLN A 99 -15.09 -26.75 0.44
C GLN A 99 -15.02 -27.07 1.93
N ALA A 100 -14.54 -26.13 2.75
CA ALA A 100 -14.47 -26.30 4.19
C ALA A 100 -15.88 -26.52 4.79
N ALA A 101 -16.86 -25.72 4.36
CA ALA A 101 -18.25 -25.86 4.79
C ALA A 101 -18.84 -27.23 4.40
N ALA A 102 -18.57 -27.71 3.18
CA ALA A 102 -19.03 -29.02 2.74
C ALA A 102 -18.45 -30.16 3.59
N ILE A 103 -17.16 -30.09 3.91
CA ILE A 103 -16.48 -31.07 4.78
C ILE A 103 -17.06 -31.03 6.20
N GLU A 104 -17.35 -29.84 6.73
CA GLU A 104 -17.94 -29.67 8.05
C GLU A 104 -19.34 -30.30 8.15
N VAL A 105 -20.16 -30.16 7.11
CA VAL A 105 -21.46 -30.83 7.01
C VAL A 105 -21.29 -32.36 7.02
N GLN A 106 -20.34 -32.90 6.24
CA GLN A 106 -20.06 -34.34 6.22
C GLN A 106 -19.58 -34.86 7.58
N LEU A 107 -18.68 -34.11 8.23
CA LEU A 107 -18.18 -34.46 9.57
C LEU A 107 -19.32 -34.50 10.60
N THR A 108 -20.21 -33.51 10.56
CA THR A 108 -21.37 -33.43 11.46
C THR A 108 -22.33 -34.59 11.22
N PHE A 109 -22.58 -34.94 9.96
CA PHE A 109 -23.39 -36.12 9.61
C PHE A 109 -22.83 -37.41 10.19
N VAL A 110 -21.52 -37.67 10.00
CA VAL A 110 -20.85 -38.87 10.53
C VAL A 110 -20.89 -38.91 12.05
N LYS A 111 -20.64 -37.77 12.71
CA LYS A 111 -20.74 -37.65 14.18
C LYS A 111 -22.14 -38.01 14.68
N ASN A 112 -23.18 -37.44 14.07
CA ASN A 112 -24.57 -37.70 14.45
C ASN A 112 -24.96 -39.17 14.25
N LEU A 113 -24.56 -39.78 13.13
CA LEU A 113 -24.80 -41.20 12.86
C LEU A 113 -24.11 -42.09 13.91
N SER A 114 -22.86 -41.80 14.25
CA SER A 114 -22.12 -42.56 15.27
C SER A 114 -22.78 -42.46 16.65
N ALA A 115 -23.28 -41.26 17.01
CA ALA A 115 -23.96 -41.03 18.29
C ALA A 115 -25.30 -41.80 18.36
N GLN A 116 -26.09 -41.77 17.28
CA GLN A 116 -27.35 -42.50 17.20
C GLN A 116 -27.14 -44.03 17.23
N ALA A 117 -26.14 -44.54 16.51
CA ALA A 117 -25.80 -45.96 16.52
C ALA A 117 -25.38 -46.43 17.93
N ALA A 118 -24.56 -45.64 18.63
CA ALA A 118 -24.17 -45.92 20.01
C ALA A 118 -25.38 -45.90 20.96
N GLU A 119 -26.30 -44.94 20.80
CA GLU A 119 -27.51 -44.83 21.62
C GLU A 119 -28.47 -46.01 21.38
N GLN A 120 -28.65 -46.44 20.13
CA GLN A 120 -29.45 -47.62 19.79
C GLN A 120 -28.85 -48.91 20.33
N LEU A 121 -27.52 -49.07 20.26
CA LEU A 121 -26.82 -50.22 20.81
C LEU A 121 -26.94 -50.29 22.34
N ALA A 122 -26.76 -49.15 23.03
CA ALA A 122 -26.95 -49.05 24.47
C ALA A 122 -28.39 -49.40 24.89
N ARG A 123 -29.40 -48.95 24.13
CA ARG A 123 -30.80 -49.31 24.35
C ARG A 123 -31.07 -50.80 24.11
N GLY A 124 -30.47 -51.41 23.08
CA GLY A 124 -30.61 -52.85 22.79
C GLY A 124 -30.05 -53.74 23.90
N ILE A 125 -28.88 -53.37 24.45
CA ILE A 125 -28.25 -54.07 25.58
C ILE A 125 -29.11 -53.92 26.85
N ALA A 126 -29.65 -52.71 27.11
CA ALA A 126 -30.51 -52.46 28.26
C ALA A 126 -31.87 -53.21 28.19
N LEU A 127 -32.38 -53.47 26.99
CA LEU A 127 -33.65 -54.18 26.76
C LEU A 127 -33.50 -55.70 26.60
N GLY A 128 -32.31 -56.27 26.77
CA GLY A 128 -32.10 -57.72 26.90
C GLY A 128 -32.44 -58.54 25.64
N ARG A 129 -32.27 -57.99 24.43
CA ARG A 129 -32.30 -58.78 23.19
C ARG A 129 -30.86 -58.94 22.66
N ALA A 130 -30.32 -60.15 22.83
CA ALA A 130 -29.17 -60.68 22.11
C ALA A 130 -29.62 -61.91 21.32
#